data_AF-A0A5C6TY91-F1
#
_entry.id   AF-A0A5C6TY91-F1
#
_cell.length_a   1.000
_cell.length_b   1.000
_cell.length_c   1.000
_cell.angle_alpha   90.00
_cell.angle_beta   90.00
_cell.angle_gamma   90.00
#
_symmetry.space_group_name_H-M   'P 1'
#
loop_
_entity.id
_entity.type
_entity.pdbx_description
1 polymer ?
#
loop_
_entity_poly.entity_id
_entity_poly.type
_entity_poly.pdbx_seq_one_letter_code
_entity_poly.pdbx_strand_id
1 'polypeptide(L)'
;MNSAFLNVLDAKIAASAGEERVARLAERAAYLARSGQVEESRGANRRHSARAFCFRGRTSALLNLADGLCHYYKNVSPMAADRFARARAIAQVGGQSDLEGQALSWLGLVHYGAYRFDDMCRCIDECIGTINCTDSVALARTSLNISMSLHLANRFDLAMPWYRRSHLFAVELHDEAMISAMLHNMAALWLSNCRNSQLGGPKTSDQSRQALSGAISSFNFDGLVGLSALSVLTPLLEAQICSLGAEYERAVSLYDKCSEEFDVVSLHNWGTWMLADREWCQLALGRSDSPAEVFNRIYESVSAVRQADERAATLSRLAAGWSMLGFEARSRECEEQAAVCWREFSELQAYVLDRVTNSRGSSLLEQRFPL
;
A
#
# COMPACT_ATOMS: atom_id res chain seq x y z
N MET A 1 -14.99 -19.30 0.30
CA MET A 1 -14.63 -18.04 1.01
C MET A 1 -15.73 -17.75 2.00
N ASN A 2 -15.38 -17.58 3.28
CA ASN A 2 -16.34 -17.29 4.35
C ASN A 2 -16.18 -15.81 4.74
N SER A 3 -16.79 -14.90 3.95
CA SER A 3 -16.74 -13.45 4.19
C SER A 3 -18.13 -12.96 4.55
N ALA A 4 -18.25 -12.29 5.71
CA ALA A 4 -19.48 -11.67 6.17
C ALA A 4 -19.90 -10.55 5.21
N PHE A 5 -18.95 -9.76 4.69
CA PHE A 5 -19.24 -8.74 3.68
C PHE A 5 -19.94 -9.32 2.46
N LEU A 6 -19.38 -10.40 1.89
CA LEU A 6 -19.95 -11.04 0.71
C LEU A 6 -21.32 -11.66 1.00
N ASN A 7 -21.51 -12.27 2.17
CA ASN A 7 -22.81 -12.81 2.55
C ASN A 7 -23.88 -11.71 2.62
N VAL A 8 -23.57 -10.56 3.22
CA VAL A 8 -24.46 -9.40 3.28
C VAL A 8 -24.74 -8.86 1.87
N LEU A 9 -23.71 -8.77 1.02
CA LEU A 9 -23.84 -8.26 -0.34
C LEU A 9 -24.62 -9.21 -1.25
N ASP A 10 -24.40 -10.51 -1.15
CA ASP A 10 -25.13 -11.53 -1.91
C ASP A 10 -26.61 -11.55 -1.53
N ALA A 11 -26.95 -11.35 -0.25
CA ALA A 11 -28.33 -11.16 0.20
C ALA A 11 -28.97 -9.90 -0.43
N LYS A 12 -28.24 -8.77 -0.47
CA LYS A 12 -28.70 -7.54 -1.14
C LYS A 12 -28.87 -7.74 -2.65
N ILE A 13 -27.96 -8.46 -3.31
CA ILE A 13 -28.07 -8.80 -4.74
C ILE A 13 -29.32 -9.64 -4.98
N ALA A 14 -29.57 -10.66 -4.16
CA ALA A 14 -30.74 -11.53 -4.27
C ALA A 14 -32.05 -10.75 -4.11
N ALA A 15 -32.10 -9.77 -3.22
CA ALA A 15 -33.24 -8.89 -3.01
C ALA A 15 -33.42 -7.79 -4.08
N SER A 16 -32.43 -7.59 -4.96
CA SER A 16 -32.43 -6.51 -5.95
C SER A 16 -32.78 -7.01 -7.36
N ALA A 17 -33.39 -6.12 -8.15
CA ALA A 17 -33.71 -6.35 -9.56
C ALA A 17 -33.23 -5.19 -10.45
N GLY A 18 -33.22 -5.40 -11.76
CA GLY A 18 -32.90 -4.36 -12.75
C GLY A 18 -31.53 -3.72 -12.52
N GLU A 19 -31.48 -2.38 -12.59
CA GLU A 19 -30.26 -1.58 -12.46
C GLU A 19 -29.58 -1.74 -11.10
N GLU A 20 -30.35 -1.74 -10.02
CA GLU A 20 -29.80 -1.88 -8.65
C GLU A 20 -29.06 -3.20 -8.51
N ARG A 21 -29.62 -4.30 -9.06
CA ARG A 21 -28.94 -5.59 -9.05
C ARG A 21 -27.59 -5.53 -9.76
N VAL A 22 -27.51 -4.84 -10.90
CA VAL A 22 -26.24 -4.69 -11.66
C VAL A 22 -25.25 -3.82 -10.89
N ALA A 23 -25.70 -2.75 -10.24
CA ALA A 23 -24.86 -1.93 -9.36
C ALA A 23 -24.27 -2.77 -8.21
N ARG A 24 -25.08 -3.58 -7.52
CA ARG A 24 -24.60 -4.48 -6.46
C ARG A 24 -23.63 -5.55 -6.95
N LEU A 25 -23.84 -6.06 -8.16
CA LEU A 25 -22.89 -6.98 -8.77
C LEU A 25 -21.54 -6.31 -9.08
N ALA A 26 -21.54 -5.02 -9.45
CA ALA A 26 -20.32 -4.24 -9.60
C ALA A 26 -19.64 -3.95 -8.25
N GLU A 27 -20.39 -3.67 -7.18
CA GLU A 27 -19.86 -3.61 -5.80
C GLU A 27 -19.17 -4.93 -5.42
N ARG A 28 -19.78 -6.06 -5.76
CA ARG A 28 -19.21 -7.39 -5.52
C ARG A 28 -17.92 -7.59 -6.31
N ALA A 29 -17.87 -7.16 -7.56
CA ALA A 29 -16.65 -7.21 -8.37
C ALA A 29 -15.53 -6.37 -7.73
N ALA A 30 -15.83 -5.16 -7.24
CA ALA A 30 -14.87 -4.35 -6.51
C ALA A 30 -14.34 -5.06 -5.26
N TYR A 31 -15.22 -5.71 -4.48
CA TYR A 31 -14.81 -6.51 -3.33
C TYR A 31 -13.87 -7.66 -3.71
N LEU A 32 -14.22 -8.44 -4.74
CA LEU A 32 -13.42 -9.56 -5.23
C LEU A 32 -11.99 -9.12 -5.63
N ALA A 33 -11.85 -7.95 -6.24
CA ALA A 33 -10.52 -7.43 -6.56
C ALA A 33 -9.69 -7.19 -5.29
N ARG A 34 -10.29 -6.56 -4.28
CA ARG A 34 -9.64 -6.28 -2.98
C ARG A 34 -9.37 -7.53 -2.15
N SER A 35 -10.08 -8.62 -2.39
CA SER A 35 -9.84 -9.91 -1.73
C SER A 35 -8.78 -10.77 -2.42
N GLY A 36 -8.27 -10.33 -3.58
CA GLY A 36 -7.24 -11.04 -4.35
C GLY A 36 -7.81 -11.91 -5.48
N GLN A 37 -9.13 -11.95 -5.66
CA GLN A 37 -9.82 -12.65 -6.75
C GLN A 37 -9.93 -11.76 -7.99
N VAL A 38 -8.79 -11.24 -8.46
CA VAL A 38 -8.71 -10.27 -9.55
C VAL A 38 -9.31 -10.81 -10.86
N GLU A 39 -9.04 -12.07 -11.21
CA GLU A 39 -9.58 -12.63 -12.45
C GLU A 39 -11.10 -12.90 -12.38
N GLU A 40 -11.62 -13.30 -11.22
CA GLU A 40 -13.08 -13.41 -11.02
C GLU A 40 -13.73 -12.02 -11.13
N SER A 41 -13.14 -11.02 -10.48
CA SER A 41 -13.58 -9.63 -10.56
C SER A 41 -13.64 -9.13 -12.01
N ARG A 42 -12.57 -9.32 -12.80
CA ARG A 42 -12.55 -8.98 -14.23
C ARG A 42 -13.61 -9.72 -15.04
N GLY A 43 -13.79 -11.01 -14.76
CA GLY A 43 -14.82 -11.82 -15.39
C GLY A 43 -16.23 -11.31 -15.09
N ALA A 44 -16.50 -10.89 -13.85
CA ALA A 44 -17.75 -10.24 -13.48
C ALA A 44 -17.90 -8.88 -14.19
N ASN A 45 -16.89 -8.02 -14.12
CA ASN A 45 -16.90 -6.69 -14.73
C ASN A 45 -17.20 -6.75 -16.23
N ARG A 46 -16.54 -7.64 -16.99
CA ARG A 46 -16.80 -7.82 -18.43
C ARG A 46 -18.26 -8.19 -18.73
N ARG A 47 -18.84 -9.12 -17.94
CA ARG A 47 -20.24 -9.55 -18.10
C ARG A 47 -21.22 -8.42 -17.82
N HIS A 48 -20.91 -7.55 -16.85
CA HIS A 48 -21.79 -6.44 -16.47
C HIS A 48 -21.63 -5.24 -17.41
N SER A 49 -20.42 -4.93 -17.88
CA SER A 49 -20.16 -3.88 -18.87
C SER A 49 -20.91 -4.10 -20.19
N ALA A 50 -21.02 -5.36 -20.65
CA ALA A 50 -21.81 -5.69 -21.83
C ALA A 50 -23.31 -5.35 -21.69
N ARG A 51 -23.81 -5.28 -20.45
CA ARG A 51 -25.20 -4.92 -20.11
C ARG A 51 -25.33 -3.43 -19.74
N ALA A 52 -24.23 -2.73 -19.51
CA ALA A 52 -24.19 -1.36 -19.01
C ALA A 52 -24.65 -0.31 -20.04
N PHE A 53 -24.74 -0.65 -21.33
CA PHE A 53 -25.32 0.23 -22.35
C PHE A 53 -26.77 0.65 -22.04
N CYS A 54 -27.47 -0.08 -21.16
CA CYS A 54 -28.85 0.20 -20.76
C CYS A 54 -28.99 0.87 -19.38
N PHE A 55 -27.90 1.05 -18.61
CA PHE A 55 -27.95 1.44 -17.19
C PHE A 55 -27.16 2.73 -16.89
N ARG A 56 -27.63 3.51 -15.92
CA ARG A 56 -27.24 4.91 -15.64
C ARG A 56 -25.94 4.99 -14.82
N GLY A 57 -25.51 6.24 -14.58
CA GLY A 57 -24.18 6.62 -14.07
C GLY A 57 -23.66 5.86 -12.84
N ARG A 58 -24.52 5.42 -11.90
CA ARG A 58 -24.07 4.68 -10.70
C ARG A 58 -23.37 3.36 -11.07
N THR A 59 -23.98 2.56 -11.93
CA THR A 59 -23.39 1.29 -12.39
C THR A 59 -22.09 1.54 -13.13
N SER A 60 -22.05 2.55 -14.02
CA SER A 60 -20.83 2.89 -14.75
C SER A 60 -19.69 3.34 -13.84
N ALA A 61 -19.98 4.12 -12.79
CA ALA A 61 -19.00 4.52 -11.79
C ALA A 61 -18.46 3.30 -11.01
N LEU A 62 -19.32 2.39 -10.56
CA LEU A 62 -18.93 1.17 -9.85
C LEU A 62 -18.11 0.22 -10.72
N LEU A 63 -18.45 0.05 -12.00
CA LEU A 63 -17.67 -0.77 -12.93
C LEU A 63 -16.25 -0.19 -13.13
N ASN A 64 -16.12 1.14 -13.24
CA ASN A 64 -14.82 1.80 -13.31
C ASN A 64 -14.05 1.64 -11.99
N LEU A 65 -14.70 1.75 -10.82
CA LEU A 65 -14.06 1.47 -9.53
C LEU A 65 -13.51 0.04 -9.47
N ALA A 66 -14.33 -0.96 -9.82
CA ALA A 66 -13.91 -2.35 -9.83
C ALA A 66 -12.76 -2.61 -10.83
N ASP A 67 -12.78 -1.97 -12.01
CA ASP A 67 -11.71 -2.13 -13.00
C ASP A 67 -10.41 -1.47 -12.52
N GLY A 68 -10.51 -0.29 -11.89
CA GLY A 68 -9.38 0.37 -11.26
C GLY A 68 -8.75 -0.48 -10.16
N LEU A 69 -9.56 -1.16 -9.36
CA LEU A 69 -9.08 -2.10 -8.35
C LEU A 69 -8.40 -3.33 -8.95
N CYS A 70 -8.91 -3.86 -10.06
CA CYS A 70 -8.26 -4.94 -10.78
C CYS A 70 -6.89 -4.53 -11.34
N HIS A 71 -6.74 -3.27 -11.75
CA HIS A 71 -5.45 -2.73 -12.18
C HIS A 71 -4.51 -2.48 -11.00
N TYR A 72 -5.03 -1.97 -9.88
CA TYR A 72 -4.25 -1.70 -8.68
C TYR A 72 -3.69 -2.98 -8.07
N TYR A 73 -4.55 -3.97 -7.78
CA TYR A 73 -4.14 -5.21 -7.09
C TYR A 73 -3.41 -6.21 -7.98
N LYS A 74 -3.42 -6.05 -9.31
CA LYS A 74 -2.58 -6.90 -10.18
C LYS A 74 -1.13 -6.46 -10.17
N ASN A 75 -0.86 -5.17 -10.35
CA ASN A 75 0.50 -4.66 -10.58
C ASN A 75 0.61 -3.14 -10.39
N VAL A 76 -0.28 -2.53 -9.62
CA VAL A 76 -0.29 -1.08 -9.36
C VAL A 76 -0.22 -0.26 -10.67
N SER A 77 -0.93 -0.73 -11.71
CA SER A 77 -0.85 -0.13 -13.04
C SER A 77 -1.30 1.34 -13.04
N PRO A 78 -0.65 2.23 -13.82
CA PRO A 78 -1.12 3.60 -14.02
C PRO A 78 -2.58 3.69 -14.50
N MET A 79 -3.10 2.62 -15.13
CA MET A 79 -4.50 2.51 -15.55
C MET A 79 -5.48 2.58 -14.36
N ALA A 80 -5.06 2.18 -13.15
CA ALA A 80 -5.90 2.30 -11.96
C ALA A 80 -6.34 3.75 -11.73
N ALA A 81 -5.41 4.71 -11.88
CA ALA A 81 -5.69 6.13 -11.72
C ALA A 81 -6.74 6.63 -12.73
N ASP A 82 -6.59 6.27 -14.02
CA ASP A 82 -7.56 6.62 -15.07
C ASP A 82 -8.95 6.09 -14.73
N ARG A 83 -9.05 4.83 -14.29
CA ARG A 83 -10.32 4.21 -13.91
C ARG A 83 -10.97 4.89 -12.71
N PHE A 84 -10.21 5.19 -11.67
CA PHE A 84 -10.74 5.92 -10.52
C PHE A 84 -11.17 7.35 -10.88
N ALA A 85 -10.43 8.05 -11.73
CA ALA A 85 -10.79 9.38 -12.23
C ALA A 85 -12.09 9.36 -13.05
N ARG A 86 -12.28 8.35 -13.92
CA ARG A 86 -13.54 8.15 -14.65
C ARG A 86 -14.70 7.87 -13.72
N ALA A 87 -14.51 6.99 -12.73
CA ALA A 87 -15.55 6.71 -11.73
C ALA A 87 -15.98 7.98 -11.00
N ARG A 88 -15.01 8.80 -10.56
CA ARG A 88 -15.25 10.10 -9.94
C ARG A 88 -16.08 11.01 -10.84
N ALA A 89 -15.66 11.22 -12.09
CA ALA A 89 -16.35 12.12 -13.02
C ALA A 89 -17.81 11.70 -13.27
N ILE A 90 -18.05 10.39 -13.43
CA ILE A 90 -19.39 9.85 -13.63
C ILE A 90 -20.24 10.02 -12.36
N ALA A 91 -19.67 9.73 -11.18
CA ALA A 91 -20.36 9.88 -9.91
C ALA A 91 -20.74 11.35 -9.65
N GLN A 92 -19.81 12.27 -9.91
CA GLN A 92 -20.02 13.71 -9.76
C GLN A 92 -21.16 14.22 -10.65
N VAL A 93 -21.14 13.88 -11.95
CA VAL A 93 -22.23 14.25 -12.88
C VAL A 93 -23.56 13.62 -12.47
N GLY A 94 -23.52 12.42 -11.89
CA GLY A 94 -24.71 11.71 -11.39
C GLY A 94 -25.17 12.12 -9.99
N GLY A 95 -24.51 13.08 -9.33
CA GLY A 95 -24.80 13.48 -7.95
C GLY A 95 -24.65 12.35 -6.92
N GLN A 96 -23.78 11.37 -7.19
CA GLN A 96 -23.53 10.19 -6.34
C GLN A 96 -22.35 10.47 -5.41
N SER A 97 -22.59 11.23 -4.34
CA SER A 97 -21.53 11.67 -3.43
C SER A 97 -20.78 10.52 -2.74
N ASP A 98 -21.45 9.39 -2.51
CA ASP A 98 -20.83 8.17 -1.95
C ASP A 98 -19.77 7.61 -2.90
N LEU A 99 -20.12 7.43 -4.18
CA LEU A 99 -19.19 6.91 -5.17
C LEU A 99 -18.09 7.90 -5.54
N GLU A 100 -18.39 9.20 -5.52
CA GLU A 100 -17.38 10.25 -5.68
C GLU A 100 -16.34 10.18 -4.55
N GLY A 101 -16.79 10.09 -3.29
CA GLY A 101 -15.92 9.92 -2.12
C GLY A 101 -15.09 8.64 -2.19
N GLN A 102 -15.69 7.52 -2.57
CA GLN A 102 -14.95 6.27 -2.75
C GLN A 102 -13.86 6.40 -3.82
N ALA A 103 -14.17 7.00 -4.97
CA ALA A 103 -13.20 7.23 -6.04
C ALA A 103 -12.05 8.16 -5.60
N LEU A 104 -12.37 9.23 -4.88
CA LEU A 104 -11.38 10.14 -4.29
C LEU A 104 -10.48 9.44 -3.27
N SER A 105 -11.03 8.56 -2.42
CA SER A 105 -10.24 7.80 -1.45
C SER A 105 -9.21 6.87 -2.12
N TRP A 106 -9.55 6.29 -3.27
CA TRP A 106 -8.64 5.45 -4.06
C TRP A 106 -7.62 6.26 -4.85
N LEU A 107 -8.01 7.41 -5.41
CA LEU A 107 -7.07 8.34 -6.02
C LEU A 107 -6.03 8.82 -4.99
N GLY A 108 -6.47 9.12 -3.76
CA GLY A 108 -5.58 9.44 -2.64
C GLY A 108 -4.51 8.36 -2.42
N LEU A 109 -4.91 7.09 -2.41
CA LEU A 109 -3.96 5.96 -2.29
C LEU A 109 -2.97 5.90 -3.46
N VAL A 110 -3.44 6.12 -4.70
CA VAL A 110 -2.55 6.13 -5.87
C VAL A 110 -1.57 7.31 -5.81
N HIS A 111 -2.01 8.47 -5.34
CA HIS A 111 -1.14 9.62 -5.14
C HIS A 111 -0.13 9.39 -4.01
N TYR A 112 -0.53 8.74 -2.92
CA TYR A 112 0.37 8.30 -1.85
C TYR A 112 1.48 7.38 -2.39
N GLY A 113 1.13 6.32 -3.13
CA GLY A 113 2.10 5.39 -3.71
C GLY A 113 3.07 6.05 -4.71
N ALA A 114 2.64 7.14 -5.35
CA ALA A 114 3.46 7.94 -6.26
C ALA A 114 4.22 9.10 -5.57
N TYR A 115 4.18 9.20 -4.24
CA TYR A 115 4.79 10.28 -3.44
C TYR A 115 4.29 11.69 -3.82
N ARG A 116 3.06 11.77 -4.35
CA ARG A 116 2.37 13.03 -4.71
C ARG A 116 1.45 13.47 -3.58
N PHE A 117 2.05 13.81 -2.44
CA PHE A 117 1.30 14.10 -1.21
C PHE A 117 0.36 15.30 -1.32
N ASP A 118 0.66 16.26 -2.18
CA ASP A 118 -0.25 17.39 -2.44
C ASP A 118 -1.54 16.96 -3.11
N ASP A 119 -1.44 16.11 -4.14
CA ASP A 119 -2.60 15.54 -4.80
C ASP A 119 -3.40 14.64 -3.85
N MET A 120 -2.69 13.87 -3.01
CA MET A 120 -3.32 13.03 -1.99
C MET A 120 -4.12 13.88 -0.99
N CYS A 121 -3.53 14.95 -0.45
CA CYS A 121 -4.23 15.86 0.47
C CYS A 121 -5.42 16.54 -0.21
N ARG A 122 -5.31 16.94 -1.49
CA ARG A 122 -6.46 17.44 -2.26
C ARG A 122 -7.58 16.39 -2.34
N CYS A 123 -7.24 15.14 -2.63
CA CYS A 123 -8.22 14.06 -2.65
C CYS A 123 -8.88 13.83 -1.29
N ILE A 124 -8.12 13.93 -0.18
CA ILE A 124 -8.64 13.83 1.19
C ILE A 124 -9.61 14.98 1.48
N ASP A 125 -9.20 16.22 1.20
CA ASP A 125 -10.02 17.43 1.41
C ASP A 125 -11.34 17.35 0.61
N GLU A 126 -11.25 17.01 -0.68
CA GLU A 126 -12.41 16.84 -1.56
C GLU A 126 -13.30 15.69 -1.10
N CYS A 127 -12.72 14.54 -0.72
CA CYS A 127 -13.47 13.38 -0.24
C CYS A 127 -14.32 13.76 0.98
N ILE A 128 -13.71 14.40 1.98
CA ILE A 128 -14.38 14.76 3.23
C ILE A 128 -15.39 15.92 3.03
N GLY A 129 -15.13 16.80 2.06
CA GLY A 129 -16.07 17.82 1.62
C GLY A 129 -17.31 17.25 0.93
N THR A 130 -17.15 16.17 0.16
CA THR A 130 -18.22 15.55 -0.64
C THR A 130 -19.05 14.53 0.14
N ILE A 131 -18.42 13.70 0.99
CA ILE A 131 -19.11 12.59 1.64
C ILE A 131 -20.04 13.06 2.76
N ASN A 132 -21.23 12.46 2.79
CA ASN A 132 -22.09 12.50 3.96
C ASN A 132 -21.45 11.70 5.10
N CYS A 133 -21.77 12.05 6.34
CA CYS A 133 -21.24 11.42 7.54
C CYS A 133 -21.61 9.93 7.73
N THR A 134 -22.29 9.32 6.76
CA THR A 134 -22.76 7.93 6.79
C THR A 134 -22.08 7.03 5.76
N ASP A 135 -21.14 7.53 4.95
CA ASP A 135 -20.39 6.70 3.99
C ASP A 135 -19.12 6.12 4.62
N SER A 136 -19.28 5.04 5.38
CA SER A 136 -18.19 4.36 6.07
C SER A 136 -17.13 3.80 5.12
N VAL A 137 -17.42 3.58 3.83
CA VAL A 137 -16.44 2.97 2.88
C VAL A 137 -15.36 3.97 2.52
N ALA A 138 -15.75 5.17 2.11
CA ALA A 138 -14.83 6.25 1.78
C ALA A 138 -14.09 6.75 3.03
N LEU A 139 -14.80 6.81 4.17
CA LEU A 139 -14.24 7.21 5.46
C LEU A 139 -13.17 6.25 5.98
N ALA A 140 -13.39 4.94 5.87
CA ALA A 140 -12.39 3.95 6.26
C ALA A 140 -11.08 4.17 5.50
N ARG A 141 -11.15 4.26 4.16
CA ARG A 141 -9.95 4.38 3.31
C ARG A 141 -9.26 5.73 3.43
N THR A 142 -10.03 6.80 3.55
CA THR A 142 -9.46 8.14 3.77
C THR A 142 -8.72 8.19 5.11
N SER A 143 -9.28 7.57 6.15
CA SER A 143 -8.61 7.44 7.45
C SER A 143 -7.33 6.62 7.35
N LEU A 144 -7.32 5.53 6.56
CA LEU A 144 -6.11 4.75 6.29
C LEU A 144 -5.05 5.55 5.52
N ASN A 145 -5.43 6.35 4.52
CA ASN A 145 -4.48 7.18 3.78
C ASN A 145 -3.79 8.20 4.71
N ILE A 146 -4.56 8.81 5.62
CA ILE A 146 -4.04 9.76 6.62
C ILE A 146 -3.09 9.03 7.58
N SER A 147 -3.49 7.88 8.12
CA SER A 147 -2.67 7.12 9.07
C SER A 147 -1.35 6.66 8.44
N MET A 148 -1.38 6.14 7.22
CA MET A 148 -0.18 5.73 6.48
C MET A 148 0.77 6.90 6.26
N SER A 149 0.24 8.08 5.92
CA SER A 149 1.08 9.26 5.68
C SER A 149 1.74 9.78 6.96
N LEU A 150 1.02 9.79 8.07
CA LEU A 150 1.58 10.13 9.38
C LEU A 150 2.61 9.09 9.85
N HIS A 151 2.37 7.80 9.55
CA HIS A 151 3.29 6.73 9.87
C HIS A 151 4.56 6.77 9.00
N LEU A 152 4.44 7.08 7.71
CA LEU A 152 5.57 7.35 6.81
C LEU A 152 6.40 8.53 7.34
N ALA A 153 5.74 9.57 7.84
CA ALA A 153 6.37 10.71 8.50
C ALA A 153 6.96 10.40 9.89
N ASN A 154 7.06 9.12 10.26
CA ASN A 154 7.59 8.64 11.54
C ASN A 154 6.87 9.27 12.75
N ARG A 155 5.54 9.46 12.63
CA ARG A 155 4.64 9.96 13.68
C ARG A 155 3.54 8.95 13.97
N PHE A 156 3.96 7.78 14.44
CA PHE A 156 3.04 6.69 14.78
C PHE A 156 2.04 7.07 15.89
N ASP A 157 2.47 7.93 16.81
CA ASP A 157 1.62 8.53 17.84
C ASP A 157 0.42 9.27 17.24
N LEU A 158 0.63 10.00 16.14
CA LEU A 158 -0.43 10.68 15.41
C LEU A 158 -1.19 9.75 14.47
N ALA A 159 -0.55 8.72 13.91
CA ALA A 159 -1.18 7.78 12.99
C ALA A 159 -2.20 6.86 13.67
N MET A 160 -1.96 6.47 14.93
CA MET A 160 -2.74 5.45 15.64
C MET A 160 -4.24 5.78 15.78
N PRO A 161 -4.66 7.00 16.15
CA PRO A 161 -6.07 7.38 16.14
C PRO A 161 -6.72 7.15 14.77
N TRP A 162 -6.02 7.48 13.68
CA TRP A 162 -6.54 7.31 12.32
C TRP A 162 -6.64 5.84 11.90
N TYR A 163 -5.70 4.98 12.31
CA TYR A 163 -5.84 3.53 12.15
C TYR A 163 -7.06 3.00 12.89
N ARG A 164 -7.30 3.42 14.14
CA ARG A 164 -8.49 3.02 14.90
C ARG A 164 -9.78 3.47 14.21
N ARG A 165 -9.81 4.70 13.70
CA ARG A 165 -10.96 5.22 12.93
C ARG A 165 -11.21 4.39 11.66
N SER A 166 -10.17 4.07 10.89
CA SER A 166 -10.27 3.18 9.74
C SER A 166 -10.85 1.81 10.12
N HIS A 167 -10.37 1.23 11.22
CA HIS A 167 -10.84 -0.05 11.73
C HIS A 167 -12.33 -0.01 12.13
N LEU A 168 -12.76 1.03 12.85
CA LEU A 168 -14.16 1.19 13.28
C LEU A 168 -15.13 1.19 12.08
N PHE A 169 -14.83 1.99 11.05
CA PHE A 169 -15.64 2.03 9.83
C PHE A 169 -15.60 0.71 9.07
N ALA A 170 -14.47 0.02 9.02
CA ALA A 170 -14.37 -1.29 8.37
C ALA A 170 -15.17 -2.37 9.11
N VAL A 171 -15.18 -2.37 10.44
CA VAL A 171 -15.99 -3.28 11.26
C VAL A 171 -17.47 -3.04 11.07
N GLU A 172 -17.91 -1.77 11.03
CA GLU A 172 -19.31 -1.40 10.76
C GLU A 172 -19.79 -1.97 9.41
N LEU A 173 -18.91 -1.99 8.42
CA LEU A 173 -19.19 -2.53 7.09
C LEU A 173 -19.05 -4.04 6.99
N HIS A 174 -18.52 -4.70 8.02
CA HIS A 174 -18.01 -6.07 7.95
C HIS A 174 -16.96 -6.29 6.85
N ASP A 175 -16.19 -5.25 6.51
CA ASP A 175 -15.25 -5.24 5.39
C ASP A 175 -13.88 -5.82 5.78
N GLU A 176 -13.76 -7.16 5.71
CA GLU A 176 -12.53 -7.86 6.11
C GLU A 176 -11.33 -7.49 5.23
N ALA A 177 -11.56 -7.20 3.94
CA ALA A 177 -10.52 -6.78 3.01
C ALA A 177 -9.91 -5.42 3.40
N MET A 178 -10.73 -4.50 3.92
CA MET A 178 -10.24 -3.21 4.43
C MET A 178 -9.43 -3.35 5.73
N ILE A 179 -9.86 -4.25 6.63
CA ILE A 179 -9.12 -4.57 7.87
C ILE A 179 -7.76 -5.19 7.53
N SER A 180 -7.73 -6.17 6.62
CA SER A 180 -6.50 -6.79 6.13
C SER A 180 -5.53 -5.75 5.53
N ALA A 181 -6.03 -4.90 4.61
CA ALA A 181 -5.22 -3.85 4.01
C ALA A 181 -4.66 -2.86 5.06
N MET A 182 -5.44 -2.52 6.09
CA MET A 182 -4.98 -1.67 7.18
C MET A 182 -3.83 -2.32 7.97
N LEU A 183 -4.00 -3.58 8.39
CA LEU A 183 -2.99 -4.31 9.15
C LEU A 183 -1.69 -4.51 8.36
N HIS A 184 -1.81 -4.85 7.07
CA HIS A 184 -0.66 -4.98 6.19
C HIS A 184 0.11 -3.67 6.05
N ASN A 185 -0.57 -2.55 5.79
CA ASN A 185 0.09 -1.25 5.66
C ASN A 185 0.76 -0.79 6.97
N MET A 186 0.14 -1.08 8.11
CA MET A 186 0.79 -0.85 9.42
C MET A 186 2.10 -1.63 9.54
N ALA A 187 2.06 -2.93 9.22
CA ALA A 187 3.23 -3.80 9.27
C ALA A 187 4.36 -3.34 8.35
N ALA A 188 4.02 -3.04 7.09
CA ALA A 188 4.99 -2.65 6.07
C ALA A 188 5.69 -1.33 6.42
N LEU A 189 4.95 -0.31 6.87
CA LEU A 189 5.52 0.98 7.26
C LEU A 189 6.35 0.89 8.53
N TRP A 190 5.91 0.09 9.51
CA TRP A 190 6.69 -0.16 10.72
C TRP A 190 8.03 -0.78 10.38
N LEU A 191 8.01 -1.86 9.59
CA LEU A 191 9.21 -2.59 9.21
C LEU A 191 10.15 -1.72 8.36
N SER A 192 9.60 -0.92 7.45
CA SER A 192 10.36 0.05 6.67
C SER A 192 11.06 1.07 7.57
N ASN A 193 10.36 1.63 8.57
CA ASN A 193 10.96 2.57 9.52
C ASN A 193 12.05 1.91 10.38
N CYS A 194 11.84 0.67 10.84
CA CYS A 194 12.86 -0.10 11.57
C CYS A 194 14.08 -0.39 10.71
N ARG A 195 13.90 -0.86 9.47
CA ARG A 195 14.97 -1.10 8.50
C ARG A 195 15.75 0.18 8.25
N ASN A 196 15.05 1.27 7.92
CA ASN A 196 15.67 2.56 7.64
C ASN A 196 16.49 3.06 8.84
N SER A 197 15.96 2.93 10.06
CA SER A 197 16.69 3.28 11.29
C SER A 197 17.95 2.43 11.50
N GLN A 198 17.97 1.15 11.13
CA GLN A 198 19.16 0.31 11.23
C GLN A 198 20.20 0.62 10.15
N LEU A 199 19.75 1.11 8.99
CA LEU A 199 20.59 1.47 7.85
C LEU A 199 21.06 2.94 7.88
N GLY A 200 20.99 3.61 9.03
CA GLY A 200 21.48 4.98 9.21
C GLY A 200 20.48 6.09 8.87
N GLY A 201 19.23 5.73 8.54
CA GLY A 201 18.13 6.66 8.37
C GLY A 201 17.57 7.20 9.71
N PRO A 202 16.46 7.96 9.65
CA PRO A 202 15.81 8.52 10.83
C PRO A 202 15.50 7.45 11.87
N LYS A 203 15.78 7.76 13.14
CA LYS A 203 15.44 6.86 14.25
C LYS A 203 13.93 6.70 14.31
N THR A 204 13.45 5.47 14.39
CA THR A 204 12.02 5.21 14.57
C THR A 204 11.56 5.79 15.91
N SER A 205 10.45 6.54 15.90
CA SER A 205 9.77 6.94 17.15
C SER A 205 8.87 5.82 17.69
N ASP A 206 8.73 4.73 16.94
CA ASP A 206 7.86 3.62 17.26
C ASP A 206 8.59 2.59 18.13
N GLN A 207 8.14 2.48 19.39
CA GLN A 207 8.64 1.49 20.36
C GLN A 207 7.68 0.29 20.52
N SER A 208 6.64 0.20 19.70
CA SER A 208 5.61 -0.80 19.86
C SER A 208 6.07 -2.18 19.35
N ARG A 209 6.55 -3.02 20.27
CA ARG A 209 6.72 -4.47 20.02
C ARG A 209 5.43 -5.15 19.51
N GLN A 210 4.28 -4.48 19.71
CA GLN A 210 2.96 -4.90 19.26
C GLN A 210 2.78 -4.84 17.73
N ALA A 211 3.50 -3.97 17.01
CA ALA A 211 3.33 -3.84 15.56
C ALA A 211 3.81 -5.08 14.79
N LEU A 212 4.96 -5.66 15.17
CA LEU A 212 5.46 -6.92 14.59
C LEU A 212 4.55 -8.11 14.90
N SER A 213 4.06 -8.21 16.13
CA SER A 213 3.13 -9.28 16.53
C SER A 213 1.75 -9.11 15.87
N GLY A 214 1.31 -7.87 15.65
CA GLY A 214 0.12 -7.52 14.89
C GLY A 214 0.26 -7.80 13.39
N ALA A 215 1.44 -7.56 12.81
CA ALA A 215 1.79 -7.92 11.43
C ALA A 215 1.70 -9.43 11.21
N ILE A 216 2.34 -10.22 12.08
CA ILE A 216 2.27 -11.69 12.01
C ILE A 216 0.84 -12.18 12.22
N SER A 217 0.08 -11.52 13.09
CA SER A 217 -1.35 -11.82 13.30
C SER A 217 -2.21 -11.48 12.07
N SER A 218 -1.84 -10.46 11.29
CA SER A 218 -2.54 -10.10 10.03
C SER A 218 -2.43 -11.19 8.98
N PHE A 219 -1.31 -11.90 8.94
CA PHE A 219 -1.13 -13.03 8.02
C PHE A 219 -2.04 -14.21 8.39
N ASN A 220 -2.21 -14.46 9.70
CA ASN A 220 -3.16 -15.45 10.19
C ASN A 220 -4.61 -15.01 9.90
N PHE A 221 -4.91 -13.71 10.00
CA PHE A 221 -6.23 -13.16 9.68
C PHE A 221 -6.60 -13.41 8.22
N ASP A 222 -5.71 -13.09 7.27
CA ASP A 222 -5.96 -13.28 5.83
C ASP A 222 -6.27 -14.75 5.50
N GLY A 223 -5.52 -15.68 6.08
CA GLY A 223 -5.79 -17.12 5.95
C GLY A 223 -7.15 -17.53 6.52
N LEU A 224 -7.56 -16.95 7.66
CA LEU A 224 -8.85 -17.24 8.30
C LEU A 224 -10.05 -16.72 7.50
N VAL A 225 -9.94 -15.54 6.89
CA VAL A 225 -11.04 -14.93 6.10
C VAL A 225 -10.96 -15.24 4.60
N GLY A 226 -9.89 -15.91 4.15
CA GLY A 226 -9.69 -16.33 2.77
C GLY A 226 -9.32 -15.18 1.82
N LEU A 227 -8.55 -14.21 2.30
CA LEU A 227 -8.01 -13.10 1.52
C LEU A 227 -6.62 -13.47 0.96
N SER A 228 -6.34 -13.04 -0.27
CA SER A 228 -5.04 -13.28 -0.91
C SER A 228 -4.47 -12.05 -1.63
N ALA A 229 -5.10 -10.88 -1.49
CA ALA A 229 -4.71 -9.67 -2.23
C ALA A 229 -3.29 -9.19 -1.91
N LEU A 230 -2.84 -9.40 -0.66
CA LEU A 230 -1.53 -8.95 -0.18
C LEU A 230 -0.67 -10.13 0.31
N SER A 231 -1.12 -11.37 0.12
CA SER A 231 -0.40 -12.55 0.61
C SER A 231 0.96 -12.75 -0.06
N VAL A 232 1.15 -12.23 -1.28
CA VAL A 232 2.44 -12.21 -1.99
C VAL A 232 3.46 -11.27 -1.34
N LEU A 233 3.00 -10.29 -0.55
CA LEU A 233 3.87 -9.34 0.14
C LEU A 233 4.32 -9.86 1.51
N THR A 234 3.65 -10.88 2.04
CA THR A 234 4.00 -11.48 3.34
C THR A 234 5.40 -12.06 3.37
N PRO A 235 5.83 -12.91 2.40
CA PRO A 235 7.20 -13.43 2.38
C PRO A 235 8.25 -12.32 2.30
N LEU A 236 7.94 -11.19 1.67
CA LEU A 236 8.85 -10.06 1.57
C LEU A 236 9.06 -9.38 2.92
N LEU A 237 7.99 -9.17 3.70
CA LEU A 237 8.09 -8.64 5.06
C LEU A 237 8.85 -9.61 5.97
N GLU A 238 8.60 -10.92 5.86
CA GLU A 238 9.37 -11.92 6.59
C GLU A 238 10.86 -11.91 6.21
N ALA A 239 11.18 -11.78 4.92
CA ALA A 239 12.56 -11.73 4.43
C ALA A 239 13.33 -10.56 5.04
N GLN A 240 12.70 -9.39 5.10
CA GLN A 240 13.26 -8.20 5.75
C GLN A 240 13.47 -8.42 7.25
N ILE A 241 12.49 -8.99 7.96
CA ILE A 241 12.64 -9.30 9.39
C ILE A 241 13.84 -10.24 9.62
N CYS A 242 13.94 -11.32 8.84
CA CYS A 242 15.04 -12.26 8.92
C CYS A 242 16.39 -11.59 8.58
N SER A 243 16.43 -10.73 7.56
CA SER A 243 17.64 -10.00 7.18
C SER A 243 18.13 -9.06 8.30
N LEU A 244 17.22 -8.35 8.96
CA LEU A 244 17.53 -7.49 10.10
C LEU A 244 17.88 -8.29 11.37
N GLY A 245 17.32 -9.49 11.51
CA GLY A 245 17.57 -10.41 12.63
C GLY A 245 18.80 -11.30 12.48
N ALA A 246 19.58 -11.13 11.41
CA ALA A 246 20.73 -11.98 11.06
C ALA A 246 20.36 -13.47 10.79
N GLU A 247 19.10 -13.75 10.48
CA GLU A 247 18.63 -15.06 9.98
C GLU A 247 18.84 -15.15 8.45
N TYR A 248 20.09 -15.02 8.02
CA TYR A 248 20.43 -14.79 6.61
C TYR A 248 19.98 -15.91 5.67
N GLU A 249 20.10 -17.18 6.04
CA GLU A 249 19.63 -18.30 5.21
C GLU A 249 18.15 -18.18 4.88
N ARG A 250 17.33 -17.93 5.90
CA ARG A 250 15.88 -17.81 5.74
C ARG A 250 15.54 -16.56 4.92
N ALA A 251 16.23 -15.46 5.16
CA ALA A 251 16.05 -14.23 4.38
C ALA A 251 16.30 -14.47 2.89
N VAL A 252 17.40 -15.14 2.52
CA VAL A 252 17.73 -15.47 1.12
C VAL A 252 16.63 -16.33 0.50
N SER A 253 16.21 -17.41 1.16
CA SER A 253 15.16 -18.29 0.62
C SER A 253 13.84 -17.56 0.38
N LEU A 254 13.48 -16.62 1.26
CA LEU A 254 12.27 -15.81 1.11
C LEU A 254 12.41 -14.78 -0.02
N TYR A 255 13.56 -14.13 -0.17
CA TYR A 255 13.82 -13.21 -1.28
C TYR A 255 13.83 -13.91 -2.65
N ASP A 256 14.36 -15.13 -2.72
CA ASP A 256 14.32 -15.95 -3.94
C ASP A 256 12.88 -16.26 -4.34
N LYS A 257 12.08 -16.74 -3.38
CA LYS A 257 10.66 -16.99 -3.58
C LYS A 257 9.90 -15.74 -4.05
N CYS A 258 10.16 -14.59 -3.43
CA CYS A 258 9.58 -13.32 -3.85
C CYS A 258 9.92 -12.97 -5.31
N SER A 259 11.17 -13.19 -5.70
CA SER A 259 11.66 -12.87 -7.04
C SER A 259 11.03 -13.75 -8.13
N GLU A 260 10.62 -14.97 -7.79
CA GLU A 260 9.87 -15.87 -8.68
C GLU A 260 8.40 -15.48 -8.83
N GLU A 261 7.79 -14.92 -7.77
CA GLU A 261 6.35 -14.61 -7.72
C GLU A 261 6.00 -13.21 -8.26
N PHE A 262 6.90 -12.23 -8.16
CA PHE A 262 6.63 -10.87 -8.64
C PHE A 262 6.83 -10.73 -10.16
N ASP A 263 5.90 -10.04 -10.83
CA ASP A 263 6.10 -9.66 -12.23
C ASP A 263 7.15 -8.54 -12.39
N VAL A 264 7.69 -8.39 -13.60
CA VAL A 264 8.77 -7.43 -13.91
C VAL A 264 8.40 -5.99 -13.55
N VAL A 265 7.12 -5.63 -13.65
CA VAL A 265 6.63 -4.28 -13.34
C VAL A 265 6.60 -4.04 -11.83
N SER A 266 6.16 -5.03 -11.05
CA SER A 266 6.15 -4.97 -9.58
C SER A 266 7.58 -5.02 -9.02
N LEU A 267 8.46 -5.79 -9.65
CA LEU A 267 9.90 -5.82 -9.36
C LEU A 267 10.60 -4.50 -9.69
N HIS A 268 10.11 -3.69 -10.62
CA HIS A 268 10.77 -2.42 -10.95
C HIS A 268 10.75 -1.39 -9.82
N ASN A 269 9.74 -1.44 -8.93
CA ASN A 269 9.65 -0.52 -7.79
C ASN A 269 10.39 -1.03 -6.55
N TRP A 270 10.41 -2.35 -6.30
CA TRP A 270 11.02 -2.90 -5.08
C TRP A 270 12.31 -3.69 -5.31
N GLY A 271 12.67 -3.93 -6.57
CA GLY A 271 13.73 -4.86 -6.95
C GLY A 271 15.10 -4.40 -6.50
N THR A 272 15.42 -3.11 -6.62
CA THR A 272 16.78 -2.63 -6.33
C THR A 272 17.16 -2.82 -4.85
N TRP A 273 16.30 -2.40 -3.91
CA TRP A 273 16.61 -2.56 -2.48
C TRP A 273 16.48 -4.02 -2.03
N MET A 274 15.52 -4.78 -2.59
CA MET A 274 15.34 -6.20 -2.28
C MET A 274 16.56 -7.01 -2.71
N LEU A 275 17.10 -6.74 -3.90
CA LEU A 275 18.33 -7.36 -4.39
C LEU A 275 19.52 -6.99 -3.51
N ALA A 276 19.66 -5.72 -3.11
CA ALA A 276 20.73 -5.32 -2.19
C ALA A 276 20.67 -6.06 -0.84
N ASP A 277 19.48 -6.20 -0.26
CA ASP A 277 19.27 -6.95 0.98
C ASP A 277 19.57 -8.45 0.81
N ARG A 278 19.11 -9.07 -0.28
CA ARG A 278 19.39 -10.48 -0.60
C ARG A 278 20.90 -10.73 -0.73
N GLU A 279 21.59 -9.90 -1.50
CA GLU A 279 23.01 -10.06 -1.77
C GLU A 279 23.88 -9.77 -0.54
N TRP A 280 23.45 -8.83 0.30
CA TRP A 280 24.02 -8.65 1.63
C TRP A 280 23.93 -9.93 2.47
N CYS A 281 22.75 -10.57 2.51
CA CYS A 281 22.58 -11.84 3.21
C CYS A 281 23.48 -12.94 2.63
N GLN A 282 23.60 -13.05 1.29
CA GLN A 282 24.51 -14.02 0.65
C GLN A 282 25.97 -13.77 1.03
N LEU A 283 26.40 -12.51 1.02
CA LEU A 283 27.75 -12.12 1.41
C LEU A 283 28.02 -12.42 2.88
N ALA A 284 27.07 -12.15 3.79
CA ALA A 284 27.17 -12.47 5.20
C ALA A 284 27.32 -13.99 5.47
N LEU A 285 26.79 -14.82 4.57
CA LEU A 285 26.94 -16.28 4.61
C LEU A 285 28.20 -16.81 3.92
N GLY A 286 28.98 -15.95 3.26
CA GLY A 286 30.11 -16.35 2.42
C GLY A 286 29.70 -17.13 1.17
N ARG A 287 28.46 -16.97 0.68
CA ARG A 287 27.87 -17.72 -0.44
C ARG A 287 27.74 -16.88 -1.71
N SER A 288 28.81 -16.17 -2.07
CA SER A 288 28.83 -15.38 -3.30
C SER A 288 30.16 -15.57 -4.02
N ASP A 289 30.09 -16.09 -5.25
CA ASP A 289 31.26 -16.34 -6.09
C ASP A 289 31.81 -15.02 -6.69
N SER A 290 30.93 -14.03 -6.95
CA SER A 290 31.31 -12.71 -7.47
C SER A 290 30.50 -11.54 -6.87
N PRO A 291 30.54 -11.35 -5.54
CA PRO A 291 29.70 -10.35 -4.85
C PRO A 291 29.93 -8.92 -5.37
N ALA A 292 31.17 -8.62 -5.78
CA ALA A 292 31.52 -7.33 -6.37
C ALA A 292 30.80 -7.04 -7.71
N GLU A 293 30.67 -8.04 -8.59
CA GLU A 293 29.98 -7.84 -9.87
C GLU A 293 28.49 -7.59 -9.66
N VAL A 294 27.89 -8.30 -8.70
CA VAL A 294 26.47 -8.14 -8.37
C VAL A 294 26.22 -6.76 -7.76
N PHE A 295 27.04 -6.35 -6.78
CA PHE A 295 26.93 -5.01 -6.18
C PHE A 295 27.14 -3.88 -7.19
N ASN A 296 28.05 -4.03 -8.16
CA ASN A 296 28.19 -3.04 -9.23
C ASN A 296 26.91 -2.90 -10.07
N ARG A 297 26.27 -4.02 -10.44
CA ARG A 297 25.00 -3.99 -11.19
C ARG A 297 23.88 -3.31 -10.41
N ILE A 298 23.79 -3.59 -9.10
CA ILE A 298 22.81 -2.95 -8.22
C ILE A 298 23.12 -1.45 -8.11
N TYR A 299 24.39 -1.07 -7.93
CA TYR A 299 24.81 0.32 -7.86
C TYR A 299 24.42 1.11 -9.13
N GLU A 300 24.63 0.54 -10.31
CA GLU A 300 24.23 1.14 -11.59
C GLU A 300 22.70 1.38 -11.69
N SER A 301 21.89 0.51 -11.08
CA SER A 301 20.43 0.64 -11.09
C SER A 301 19.86 1.61 -10.04
N VAL A 302 20.66 2.07 -9.07
CA VAL A 302 20.20 2.99 -8.01
C VAL A 302 19.63 4.29 -8.59
N SER A 303 20.25 4.80 -9.65
CA SER A 303 19.84 6.07 -10.29
C SER A 303 18.41 6.05 -10.87
N ALA A 304 17.87 4.87 -11.16
CA ALA A 304 16.51 4.70 -11.67
C ALA A 304 15.45 4.68 -10.55
N VAL A 305 15.86 4.46 -9.29
CA VAL A 305 14.96 4.46 -8.12
C VAL A 305 14.59 5.90 -7.79
N ARG A 306 13.30 6.19 -7.69
CA ARG A 306 12.81 7.56 -7.46
C ARG A 306 12.73 7.92 -5.99
N GLN A 307 12.39 6.94 -5.15
CA GLN A 307 12.15 7.11 -3.73
C GLN A 307 13.48 7.29 -2.99
N ALA A 308 13.56 8.32 -2.16
CA ALA A 308 14.81 8.67 -1.45
C ALA A 308 15.19 7.62 -0.39
N ASP A 309 14.22 7.08 0.35
CA ASP A 309 14.43 6.03 1.34
C ASP A 309 14.90 4.71 0.72
N GLU A 310 14.33 4.32 -0.42
CA GLU A 310 14.76 3.10 -1.12
C GLU A 310 16.18 3.24 -1.67
N ARG A 311 16.52 4.40 -2.26
CA ARG A 311 17.90 4.71 -2.68
C ARG A 311 18.85 4.65 -1.48
N ALA A 312 18.48 5.31 -0.38
CA ALA A 312 19.31 5.38 0.81
C ALA A 312 19.54 3.99 1.43
N ALA A 313 18.48 3.18 1.56
CA ALA A 313 18.57 1.81 2.06
C ALA A 313 19.48 0.94 1.18
N THR A 314 19.31 1.01 -0.15
CA THR A 314 20.15 0.28 -1.10
C THR A 314 21.61 0.68 -0.96
N LEU A 315 21.92 1.98 -1.01
CA LEU A 315 23.28 2.51 -0.90
C LEU A 315 23.93 2.17 0.44
N SER A 316 23.17 2.22 1.53
CA SER A 316 23.66 1.84 2.88
C SER A 316 24.04 0.37 2.93
N ARG A 317 23.29 -0.49 2.23
CA ARG A 317 23.59 -1.92 2.15
C ARG A 317 24.78 -2.22 1.25
N LEU A 318 24.88 -1.54 0.11
CA LEU A 318 26.05 -1.59 -0.77
C LEU A 318 27.31 -1.12 -0.04
N ALA A 319 27.25 -0.05 0.74
CA ALA A 319 28.36 0.42 1.57
C ALA A 319 28.86 -0.68 2.51
N ALA A 320 27.97 -1.24 3.33
CA ALA A 320 28.31 -2.33 4.25
C ALA A 320 28.93 -3.52 3.51
N GLY A 321 28.37 -3.89 2.36
CA GLY A 321 28.89 -4.95 1.51
C GLY A 321 30.28 -4.65 0.95
N TRP A 322 30.51 -3.43 0.46
CA TRP A 322 31.82 -3.01 -0.05
C TRP A 322 32.90 -2.98 1.02
N SER A 323 32.57 -2.51 2.22
CA SER A 323 33.48 -2.58 3.37
C SER A 323 33.84 -4.02 3.73
N MET A 324 32.86 -4.93 3.77
CA MET A 324 33.10 -6.36 4.04
C MET A 324 34.02 -7.02 3.00
N LEU A 325 33.99 -6.54 1.75
CA LEU A 325 34.88 -6.99 0.68
C LEU A 325 36.24 -6.27 0.63
N GLY A 326 36.47 -5.26 1.49
CA GLY A 326 37.71 -4.47 1.54
C GLY A 326 37.79 -3.33 0.51
N PHE A 327 36.70 -2.97 -0.16
CA PHE A 327 36.63 -1.87 -1.13
C PHE A 327 36.26 -0.54 -0.46
N GLU A 328 37.12 -0.05 0.44
CA GLU A 328 36.86 1.13 1.29
C GLU A 328 36.52 2.42 0.54
N ALA A 329 37.07 2.63 -0.66
CA ALA A 329 36.73 3.79 -1.48
C ALA A 329 35.28 3.75 -1.98
N ARG A 330 34.81 2.56 -2.40
CA ARG A 330 33.43 2.33 -2.84
C ARG A 330 32.45 2.38 -1.67
N SER A 331 32.85 1.85 -0.51
CA SER A 331 32.05 1.96 0.73
C SER A 331 31.75 3.41 1.04
N ARG A 332 32.80 4.25 1.13
CA ARG A 332 32.66 5.68 1.44
C ARG A 332 31.84 6.44 0.40
N GLU A 333 32.03 6.16 -0.88
CA GLU A 333 31.20 6.74 -1.96
C GLU A 333 29.71 6.44 -1.74
N CYS A 334 29.38 5.19 -1.40
CA CYS A 334 27.99 4.78 -1.13
C CYS A 334 27.46 5.41 0.17
N GLU A 335 28.27 5.50 1.24
CA GLU A 335 27.89 6.14 2.51
C GLU A 335 27.55 7.62 2.32
N GLU A 336 28.38 8.35 1.57
CA GLU A 336 28.16 9.77 1.28
C GLU A 336 26.85 9.99 0.50
N GLN A 337 26.59 9.16 -0.51
CA GLN A 337 25.33 9.23 -1.27
C GLN A 337 24.12 8.80 -0.46
N ALA A 338 24.25 7.76 0.37
CA ALA A 338 23.20 7.32 1.28
C ALA A 338 22.84 8.44 2.26
N ALA A 339 23.82 9.15 2.81
CA ALA A 339 23.60 10.27 3.73
C ALA A 339 22.83 11.41 3.06
N VAL A 340 23.09 11.70 1.78
CA VAL A 340 22.28 12.67 1.01
C VAL A 340 20.84 12.19 0.90
N CYS A 341 20.62 10.94 0.49
CA CYS A 341 19.29 10.38 0.33
C CYS A 341 18.52 10.30 1.67
N TRP A 342 19.18 10.00 2.79
CA TRP A 342 18.55 10.02 4.12
C TRP A 342 18.12 11.43 4.56
N ARG A 343 18.87 12.47 4.19
CA ARG A 343 18.44 13.86 4.42
C ARG A 343 17.21 14.20 3.58
N GLU A 344 17.23 13.87 2.29
CA GLU A 344 16.06 14.06 1.41
C GLU A 344 14.82 13.34 1.96
N PHE A 345 14.98 12.11 2.46
CA PHE A 345 13.86 11.38 3.09
C PHE A 345 13.38 12.04 4.39
N SER A 346 14.29 12.57 5.21
CA SER A 346 13.91 13.29 6.43
C SER A 346 13.12 14.57 6.12
N GLU A 347 13.54 15.30 5.08
CA GLU A 347 12.81 16.47 4.56
C GLU A 347 11.44 16.08 4.04
N LEU A 348 11.33 14.95 3.33
CA LEU A 348 10.06 14.39 2.89
C LEU A 348 9.15 14.05 4.07
N GLN A 349 9.66 13.42 5.12
CA GLN A 349 8.86 13.11 6.32
C GLN A 349 8.30 14.37 6.97
N ALA A 350 9.12 15.41 7.12
CA ALA A 350 8.68 16.70 7.64
C ALA A 350 7.62 17.35 6.73
N TYR A 351 7.83 17.28 5.42
CA TYR A 351 6.89 17.78 4.42
C TYR A 351 5.53 17.07 4.48
N VAL A 352 5.52 15.73 4.50
CA VAL A 352 4.31 14.93 4.59
C VAL A 352 3.55 15.23 5.88
N LEU A 353 4.26 15.34 7.00
CA LEU A 353 3.67 15.70 8.28
C LEU A 353 2.96 17.06 8.22
N ASP A 354 3.61 18.07 7.65
CA ASP A 354 3.03 19.40 7.49
C ASP A 354 1.78 19.36 6.59
N ARG A 355 1.86 18.71 5.42
CA ARG A 355 0.74 18.64 4.47
C ARG A 355 -0.49 17.94 5.04
N VAL A 356 -0.28 16.85 5.80
CA VAL A 356 -1.38 16.04 6.34
C VAL A 356 -2.01 16.68 7.57
N THR A 357 -1.20 17.30 8.44
CA THR A 357 -1.72 17.99 9.64
C THR A 357 -2.46 19.29 9.29
N ASN A 358 -2.06 19.97 8.21
CA ASN A 358 -2.73 21.16 7.70
C ASN A 358 -3.86 20.87 6.68
N SER A 359 -4.14 19.60 6.37
CA SER A 359 -5.25 19.23 5.50
C SER A 359 -6.59 19.59 6.17
N ARG A 360 -7.42 20.35 5.46
CA ARG A 360 -8.75 20.76 5.95
C ARG A 360 -9.63 19.55 6.19
N GLY A 361 -9.52 18.54 5.33
CA GLY A 361 -10.20 17.26 5.45
C GLY A 361 -9.86 16.59 6.78
N SER A 362 -8.57 16.46 7.13
CA SER A 362 -8.14 15.87 8.40
C SER A 362 -8.82 16.56 9.59
N SER A 363 -8.76 17.90 9.67
CA SER A 363 -9.39 18.65 10.76
C SER A 363 -10.92 18.50 10.79
N LEU A 364 -11.57 18.54 9.62
CA LEU A 364 -13.02 18.36 9.52
C LEU A 364 -13.46 16.96 9.97
N LEU A 365 -12.67 15.93 9.67
CA LEU A 365 -13.02 14.57 10.07
C LEU A 365 -12.88 14.37 11.59
N GLU A 366 -11.86 14.95 12.21
CA GLU A 366 -11.74 14.95 13.67
C GLU A 366 -12.90 15.66 14.35
N GLN A 367 -13.37 16.79 13.78
CA GLN A 367 -14.52 17.51 14.29
C GLN A 367 -15.83 16.71 14.13
N ARG A 368 -16.00 16.03 12.99
CA ARG A 368 -17.22 15.26 12.70
C ARG A 368 -17.27 13.92 13.44
N PHE A 369 -16.12 13.33 13.75
CA PHE A 369 -16.00 11.99 14.35
C PHE A 369 -14.90 11.96 15.43
N PRO A 370 -15.16 12.57 16.61
CA PRO A 370 -14.25 12.46 17.74
C PRO A 370 -14.15 10.99 18.20
N LEU A 371 -12.94 10.56 18.57
CA LEU A 371 -12.64 9.22 19.07
C LEU A 371 -12.78 9.11 20.59
#